data_AF-A0A1H8E0R6-F1
#
_entry.id   AF-A0A1H8E0R6-F1
#
_cell.length_a   1.000
_cell.length_b   1.000
_cell.length_c   1.000
_cell.angle_alpha   90.00
_cell.angle_beta   90.00
_cell.angle_gamma   90.00
#
_symmetry.space_group_name_H-M   'P 1'
#
loop_
_entity.id
_entity.type
_entity.pdbx_description
1 polymer ?
#
loop_
_entity_poly.entity_id
_entity_poly.type
_entity_poly.pdbx_seq_one_letter_code
_entity_poly.pdbx_strand_id
1 'polypeptide(L)'
;MQAQDVQATSQQRALVDPGPVPGLEVVLMPPSGPLVPKGGSRLAAWCLKALGWRNDFPGLPDPRGLFVVYPHTSNWDFPMGLLYKWSHGLPFRFWIKDSATRLPVIGPWIRWVGGVAINRKAAHGVVEQTIEEMRRADFFWLVVAPEGTRSYTNGWRTGFYHLWRAADCPLGLAYIDYAHKQIGVQHYVRCSGDMEADFAALARYYEGRTGHHPEKAAPVRPYERTRSRDAEQP
;
A
#
# COMPACT_ATOMS: atom_id res chain seq x y z
N MET A 1 18.55 -29.44 -16.96
CA MET A 1 19.33 -28.56 -16.06
C MET A 1 19.24 -27.08 -16.44
N GLN A 2 19.06 -26.70 -17.72
CA GLN A 2 19.11 -25.29 -18.17
C GLN A 2 17.84 -24.44 -17.94
N ALA A 3 16.64 -25.04 -17.81
CA ALA A 3 15.39 -24.25 -17.70
C ALA A 3 15.17 -23.61 -16.32
N GLN A 4 15.66 -24.25 -15.25
CA GLN A 4 15.55 -23.74 -13.88
C GLN A 4 16.52 -22.58 -13.61
N ASP A 5 17.73 -22.64 -14.20
CA ASP A 5 18.72 -21.56 -14.10
C ASP A 5 18.28 -20.29 -14.86
N VAL A 6 17.59 -20.43 -16.00
CA VAL A 6 17.05 -19.29 -16.76
C VAL A 6 15.88 -18.62 -16.02
N GLN A 7 15.00 -19.39 -15.38
CA GLN A 7 13.92 -18.85 -14.54
C GLN A 7 14.43 -18.18 -13.26
N ALA A 8 15.45 -18.75 -12.61
CA ALA A 8 16.11 -18.11 -11.47
C ALA A 8 16.79 -16.79 -11.87
N THR A 9 17.53 -16.78 -12.99
CA THR A 9 18.23 -15.59 -13.49
C THR A 9 17.28 -14.48 -13.94
N SER A 10 16.13 -14.83 -14.53
CA SER A 10 15.10 -13.87 -14.95
C SER A 10 14.28 -13.30 -13.78
N GLN A 11 13.96 -14.12 -12.76
CA GLN A 11 13.42 -13.60 -11.49
C GLN A 11 14.43 -12.70 -10.78
N GLN A 12 15.71 -13.06 -10.78
CA GLN A 12 16.76 -12.26 -10.13
C GLN A 12 17.06 -10.95 -10.87
N ARG A 13 16.86 -10.89 -12.20
CA ARG A 13 16.87 -9.64 -12.99
C ARG A 13 15.66 -8.74 -12.69
N ALA A 14 14.46 -9.31 -12.59
CA ALA A 14 13.25 -8.55 -12.27
C ALA A 14 13.26 -7.97 -10.83
N LEU A 15 14.03 -8.58 -9.93
CA LEU A 15 14.27 -8.08 -8.58
C LEU A 15 15.24 -6.87 -8.54
N VAL A 16 16.03 -6.65 -9.59
CA VAL A 16 17.05 -5.60 -9.68
C VAL A 16 16.60 -4.42 -10.54
N ASP A 17 15.78 -4.68 -11.56
CA ASP A 17 15.13 -3.64 -12.39
C ASP A 17 13.70 -4.08 -12.74
N PRO A 18 12.68 -3.56 -12.03
CA PRO A 18 11.28 -3.96 -12.23
C PRO A 18 10.68 -3.38 -13.52
N GLY A 19 11.46 -2.66 -14.35
CA GLY A 19 10.98 -1.95 -15.52
C GLY A 19 10.36 -0.60 -15.17
N PRO A 20 10.12 0.26 -16.17
CA PRO A 20 9.67 1.63 -15.94
C PRO A 20 8.21 1.68 -15.49
N VAL A 21 7.89 2.66 -14.65
CA VAL A 21 6.53 3.14 -14.44
C VAL A 21 6.40 4.49 -15.16
N PRO A 22 5.79 4.56 -16.35
CA PRO A 22 5.77 5.79 -17.14
C PRO A 22 5.23 6.99 -16.35
N GLY A 23 6.03 8.05 -16.25
CA GLY A 23 5.69 9.27 -15.53
C GLY A 23 6.09 9.28 -14.04
N LEU A 24 6.67 8.19 -13.51
CA LEU A 24 7.20 8.13 -12.15
C LEU A 24 8.65 7.67 -12.14
N GLU A 25 9.45 8.27 -11.27
CA GLU A 25 10.81 7.81 -10.99
C GLU A 25 10.75 6.54 -10.16
N VAL A 26 11.28 5.44 -10.70
CA VAL A 26 11.36 4.14 -10.02
C VAL A 26 12.54 4.14 -9.05
N VAL A 27 12.27 3.78 -7.80
CA VAL A 27 13.30 3.55 -6.78
C VAL A 27 13.89 2.16 -6.98
N LEU A 28 15.19 2.13 -7.27
CA LEU A 28 15.94 0.90 -7.40
C LEU A 28 16.30 0.32 -6.04
N MET A 29 16.53 -0.99 -6.01
CA MET A 29 17.06 -1.66 -4.82
C MET A 29 18.49 -1.19 -4.53
N PRO A 30 18.90 -1.12 -3.26
CA PRO A 30 20.25 -0.71 -2.92
C PRO A 30 21.28 -1.75 -3.42
N PRO A 31 22.53 -1.37 -3.70
CA PRO A 31 23.56 -2.30 -4.18
C PRO A 31 23.83 -3.48 -3.24
N SER A 32 23.53 -3.34 -1.95
CA SER A 32 23.59 -4.40 -0.95
C SER A 32 22.52 -5.48 -1.11
N GLY A 33 21.59 -5.30 -2.05
CA GLY A 33 20.40 -6.13 -2.22
C GLY A 33 19.20 -5.62 -1.41
N PRO A 34 17.99 -6.09 -1.73
CA PRO A 34 16.77 -5.64 -1.09
C PRO A 34 16.72 -5.98 0.40
N LEU A 35 16.11 -5.11 1.19
CA LEU A 35 15.83 -5.41 2.59
C LEU A 35 14.65 -6.37 2.67
N VAL A 36 14.92 -7.59 3.13
CA VAL A 36 13.90 -8.62 3.32
C VAL A 36 13.69 -8.85 4.82
N PRO A 37 12.51 -8.49 5.37
CA PRO A 37 12.20 -8.79 6.77
C PRO A 37 12.28 -10.30 7.05
N LYS A 38 12.80 -10.65 8.22
CA LYS A 38 12.92 -12.04 8.66
C LYS A 38 11.62 -12.51 9.33
N GLY A 39 11.39 -13.81 9.36
CA GLY A 39 10.29 -14.41 10.14
C GLY A 39 8.96 -14.60 9.40
N GLY A 40 9.00 -14.79 8.08
CA GLY A 40 7.82 -15.15 7.30
C GLY A 40 7.17 -16.46 7.75
N SER A 41 5.83 -16.47 7.85
CA SER A 41 5.02 -17.62 8.22
C SER A 41 4.77 -18.52 7.02
N ARG A 42 5.31 -19.75 7.06
CA ARG A 42 5.07 -20.79 6.04
C ARG A 42 3.59 -21.17 5.96
N LEU A 43 2.87 -21.12 7.08
CA LEU A 43 1.44 -21.38 7.11
C LEU A 43 0.66 -20.31 6.34
N ALA A 44 0.99 -19.03 6.55
CA ALA A 44 0.34 -17.94 5.82
C ALA A 44 0.61 -18.02 4.31
N ALA A 45 1.86 -18.29 3.93
CA ALA A 45 2.24 -18.53 2.54
C ALA A 45 1.50 -19.73 1.92
N TRP A 46 1.36 -20.83 2.68
CA TRP A 46 0.61 -22.00 2.27
C TRP A 46 -0.88 -21.70 2.11
N CYS A 47 -1.51 -20.96 3.03
CA CYS A 47 -2.91 -20.57 2.93
C CYS A 47 -3.18 -19.75 1.66
N LEU A 48 -2.34 -18.75 1.35
CA LEU A 48 -2.44 -17.99 0.10
C LEU A 48 -2.38 -18.93 -1.13
N LYS A 49 -1.37 -19.80 -1.16
CA LYS A 49 -1.19 -20.76 -2.25
C LYS A 49 -2.39 -21.71 -2.38
N ALA A 50 -2.92 -22.23 -1.27
CA ALA A 50 -4.06 -23.14 -1.24
C ALA A 50 -5.35 -22.46 -1.74
N LEU A 51 -5.52 -21.16 -1.47
CA LEU A 51 -6.61 -20.34 -2.01
C LEU A 51 -6.42 -19.96 -3.50
N GLY A 52 -5.29 -20.37 -4.09
CA GLY A 52 -4.92 -20.10 -5.49
C GLY A 52 -4.26 -18.75 -5.71
N TRP A 53 -3.77 -18.09 -4.66
CA TRP A 53 -3.13 -16.79 -4.75
C TRP A 53 -1.63 -16.89 -4.99
N ARG A 54 -1.15 -16.10 -5.95
CA ARG A 54 0.27 -15.79 -6.11
C ARG A 54 0.60 -14.55 -5.30
N ASN A 55 1.75 -14.58 -4.63
CA ASN A 55 2.24 -13.43 -3.88
C ASN A 55 3.66 -13.11 -4.32
N ASP A 56 3.88 -11.84 -4.65
CA ASP A 56 5.16 -11.31 -5.13
C ASP A 56 5.62 -10.20 -4.20
N PHE A 57 6.85 -10.33 -3.70
CA PHE A 57 7.49 -9.34 -2.85
C PHE A 57 8.97 -9.23 -3.20
N PRO A 58 9.40 -8.13 -3.85
CA PRO A 58 10.79 -7.97 -4.26
C PRO A 58 11.73 -7.59 -3.09
N GLY A 59 11.19 -7.40 -1.89
CA GLY A 59 11.88 -6.78 -0.76
C GLY A 59 11.80 -5.26 -0.83
N LEU A 60 12.42 -4.58 0.15
CA LEU A 60 12.27 -3.13 0.34
C LEU A 60 13.55 -2.40 -0.07
N PRO A 61 13.44 -1.25 -0.77
CA PRO A 61 14.61 -0.46 -1.12
C PRO A 61 15.16 0.36 0.06
N ASP A 62 14.33 0.61 1.08
CA ASP A 62 14.65 1.47 2.21
C ASP A 62 14.00 0.92 3.50
N PRO A 63 14.61 1.09 4.70
CA PRO A 63 13.97 0.76 5.97
C PRO A 63 12.65 1.51 6.22
N ARG A 64 12.40 2.62 5.52
CA ARG A 64 11.24 3.48 5.70
C ARG A 64 10.52 3.73 4.38
N GLY A 65 9.20 3.68 4.41
CA GLY A 65 8.40 3.90 3.21
C GLY A 65 6.90 3.83 3.42
N LEU A 66 6.18 3.99 2.33
CA LEU A 66 4.73 3.87 2.29
C LEU A 66 4.32 2.77 1.32
N PHE A 67 3.21 2.09 1.59
CA PHE A 67 2.51 1.30 0.60
C PHE A 67 1.17 1.94 0.30
N VAL A 68 0.91 2.26 -0.97
CA VAL A 68 -0.45 2.54 -1.42
C VAL A 68 -1.07 1.22 -1.87
N VAL A 69 -2.18 0.81 -1.25
CA VAL A 69 -2.91 -0.39 -1.63
C VAL A 69 -4.17 -0.02 -2.39
N TYR A 70 -4.29 -0.52 -3.62
CA TYR A 70 -5.44 -0.29 -4.48
C TYR A 70 -5.61 -1.45 -5.48
N PRO A 71 -6.85 -1.85 -5.84
CA PRO A 71 -8.13 -1.36 -5.30
C PRO A 71 -8.47 -1.92 -3.91
N HIS A 72 -9.06 -1.10 -3.03
CA HIS A 72 -9.52 -1.48 -1.69
C HIS A 72 -11.05 -1.43 -1.60
N THR A 73 -11.69 -2.54 -1.99
CA THR A 73 -13.14 -2.59 -2.26
C THR A 73 -13.90 -3.55 -1.34
N SER A 74 -13.21 -4.27 -0.44
CA SER A 74 -13.84 -5.27 0.43
C SER A 74 -13.20 -5.38 1.81
N ASN A 75 -13.94 -5.94 2.76
CA ASN A 75 -13.37 -6.38 4.04
C ASN A 75 -12.39 -7.53 3.87
N TRP A 76 -12.54 -8.33 2.80
CA TRP A 76 -11.65 -9.45 2.48
C TRP A 76 -10.22 -8.99 2.14
N ASP A 77 -10.04 -7.74 1.74
CA ASP A 77 -8.72 -7.16 1.48
C ASP A 77 -7.85 -7.20 2.74
N PHE A 78 -8.44 -7.04 3.93
CA PHE A 78 -7.72 -7.05 5.20
C PHE A 78 -7.12 -8.43 5.56
N PRO A 79 -7.88 -9.54 5.64
CA PRO A 79 -7.30 -10.86 5.88
C PRO A 79 -6.34 -11.29 4.77
N MET A 80 -6.59 -10.93 3.51
CA MET A 80 -5.64 -11.17 2.41
C MET A 80 -4.32 -10.42 2.63
N GLY A 81 -4.41 -9.14 2.99
CA GLY A 81 -3.26 -8.31 3.37
C GLY A 81 -2.51 -8.83 4.60
N LEU A 82 -3.21 -9.36 5.61
CA LEU A 82 -2.58 -9.99 6.78
C LEU A 82 -1.86 -11.29 6.43
N LEU A 83 -2.44 -12.14 5.58
CA LEU A 83 -1.77 -13.34 5.10
C LEU A 83 -0.49 -12.99 4.34
N TYR A 84 -0.54 -11.99 3.47
CA TYR A 84 0.64 -11.48 2.75
C TYR A 84 1.68 -10.88 3.70
N LYS A 85 1.24 -10.05 4.65
CA LYS A 85 2.09 -9.49 5.72
C LYS A 85 2.87 -10.60 6.42
N TRP A 86 2.15 -11.62 6.88
CA TRP A 86 2.75 -12.69 7.65
C TRP A 86 3.58 -13.63 6.79
N SER A 87 3.22 -13.91 5.52
CA SER A 87 4.02 -14.76 4.63
C SER A 87 5.42 -14.18 4.41
N HIS A 88 5.55 -12.86 4.37
CA HIS A 88 6.82 -12.15 4.17
C HIS A 88 7.46 -11.60 5.45
N GLY A 89 6.86 -11.85 6.63
CA GLY A 89 7.39 -11.34 7.91
C GLY A 89 7.39 -9.81 8.00
N LEU A 90 6.54 -9.13 7.24
CA LEU A 90 6.55 -7.68 7.11
C LEU A 90 5.98 -7.01 8.37
N PRO A 91 6.71 -6.14 9.07
CA PRO A 91 6.21 -5.45 10.25
C PRO A 91 5.49 -4.13 9.90
N PHE A 92 4.92 -4.01 8.69
CA PHE A 92 4.24 -2.77 8.28
C PHE A 92 3.04 -2.43 9.17
N ARG A 93 2.80 -1.13 9.30
CA ARG A 93 1.71 -0.51 10.06
C ARG A 93 0.57 -0.14 9.12
N PHE A 94 -0.63 0.10 9.63
CA PHE A 94 -1.74 0.63 8.83
C PHE A 94 -2.63 1.55 9.66
N TRP A 95 -3.18 2.58 9.03
CA TRP A 95 -4.08 3.51 9.69
C TRP A 95 -5.48 2.94 9.89
N ILE A 96 -5.94 2.92 11.14
CA ILE A 96 -7.28 2.48 11.50
C ILE A 96 -8.01 3.54 12.31
N LYS A 97 -9.34 3.56 12.21
CA LYS A 97 -10.18 4.48 12.99
C LYS A 97 -9.96 4.21 14.47
N ASP A 98 -9.67 5.26 15.24
CA ASP A 98 -9.39 5.16 16.67
C ASP A 98 -10.51 4.47 17.49
N SER A 99 -11.78 4.59 17.07
CA SER A 99 -12.87 3.86 17.74
C SER A 99 -12.72 2.33 17.67
N ALA A 100 -12.10 1.79 16.61
CA ALA A 100 -11.88 0.34 16.47
C ALA A 100 -10.81 -0.18 17.44
N THR A 101 -9.80 0.65 17.75
CA THR A 101 -8.73 0.31 18.70
C THR A 101 -9.15 0.42 20.17
N ARG A 102 -10.31 1.02 20.45
CA ARG A 102 -10.87 1.16 21.80
C ARG A 102 -11.74 -0.03 22.23
N LEU A 103 -12.03 -0.97 21.34
CA LEU A 103 -12.78 -2.18 21.69
C LEU A 103 -11.93 -3.11 22.57
N PRO A 104 -12.48 -3.67 23.67
CA PRO A 104 -11.68 -4.32 24.71
C PRO A 104 -10.91 -5.55 24.23
N VAL A 105 -11.48 -6.35 23.33
CA VAL A 105 -10.83 -7.57 22.78
C VAL A 105 -10.16 -7.28 21.43
N ILE A 106 -10.86 -6.56 20.55
CA ILE A 106 -10.41 -6.30 19.18
C ILE A 106 -9.27 -5.26 19.15
N GLY A 107 -9.28 -4.30 20.07
CA GLY A 107 -8.32 -3.21 20.11
C GLY A 107 -6.87 -3.65 20.34
N PRO A 108 -6.57 -4.47 21.37
CA PRO A 108 -5.25 -5.05 21.56
C PRO A 108 -4.77 -5.87 20.35
N TRP A 109 -5.66 -6.67 19.75
CA TRP A 109 -5.33 -7.47 18.58
C TRP A 109 -5.00 -6.60 17.36
N ILE A 110 -5.78 -5.55 17.09
CA ILE A 110 -5.52 -4.58 16.02
C ILE A 110 -4.14 -3.93 16.20
N ARG A 111 -3.80 -3.50 17.42
CA ARG A 111 -2.48 -2.92 17.70
C ARG A 111 -1.36 -3.94 17.47
N TRP A 112 -1.56 -5.18 17.92
CA TRP A 112 -0.59 -6.26 17.74
C TRP A 112 -0.30 -6.56 16.25
N VAL A 113 -1.32 -6.54 15.39
CA VAL A 113 -1.11 -6.73 13.94
C VAL A 113 -0.59 -5.48 13.21
N GLY A 114 -0.36 -4.36 13.91
CA GLY A 114 0.23 -3.13 13.36
C GLY A 114 -0.74 -1.98 13.09
N GLY A 115 -1.96 -2.05 13.63
CA GLY A 115 -2.94 -0.97 13.50
C GLY A 115 -2.55 0.27 14.32
N VAL A 116 -2.39 1.39 13.63
CA VAL A 116 -2.12 2.72 14.21
C VAL A 116 -3.43 3.50 14.24
N ALA A 117 -3.88 3.83 15.45
CA ALA A 117 -5.10 4.59 15.67
C ALA A 117 -4.92 6.03 15.18
N ILE A 118 -5.78 6.47 14.25
CA ILE A 118 -5.79 7.85 13.79
C ILE A 118 -7.17 8.49 13.97
N ASN A 119 -7.17 9.76 14.35
CA ASN A 119 -8.36 10.60 14.32
C ASN A 119 -8.55 11.18 12.91
N ARG A 120 -9.29 10.45 12.07
CA ARG A 120 -9.57 10.86 10.67
C ARG A 120 -10.34 12.18 10.54
N LYS A 121 -10.95 12.71 11.62
CA LYS A 121 -11.62 14.02 11.62
C LYS A 121 -10.63 15.18 11.78
N ALA A 122 -9.46 14.93 12.37
CA ALA A 122 -8.40 15.91 12.60
C ALA A 122 -7.21 15.63 11.66
N ALA A 123 -7.47 15.67 10.34
CA ALA A 123 -6.47 15.30 9.33
C ALA A 123 -5.18 16.13 9.39
N HIS A 124 -5.25 17.37 9.89
CA HIS A 124 -4.14 18.34 9.93
C HIS A 124 -2.99 18.05 10.93
N GLY A 125 -3.04 16.94 11.67
CA GLY A 125 -1.90 16.53 12.53
C GLY A 125 -1.43 15.10 12.30
N VAL A 126 -2.18 14.30 11.52
CA VAL A 126 -1.86 12.88 11.32
C VAL A 126 -0.62 12.73 10.45
N VAL A 127 -0.45 13.60 9.44
CA VAL A 127 0.70 13.56 8.52
C VAL A 127 1.98 13.90 9.28
N GLU A 128 1.99 15.02 9.99
CA GLU A 128 3.13 15.54 10.74
C GLU A 128 3.56 14.55 11.83
N GLN A 129 2.60 14.01 12.59
CA GLN A 129 2.87 12.99 13.59
C GLN A 129 3.48 11.73 12.96
N THR A 130 2.93 11.28 11.83
CA THR A 130 3.43 10.08 11.15
C THR A 130 4.85 10.27 10.62
N ILE A 131 5.18 11.46 10.10
CA ILE A 131 6.54 11.78 9.65
C ILE A 131 7.51 11.73 10.84
N GLU A 132 7.14 12.30 11.98
CA GLU A 132 8.00 12.28 13.16
C GLU A 132 8.23 10.85 13.68
N GLU A 133 7.17 10.03 13.73
CA GLU A 133 7.30 8.62 14.09
C GLU A 133 8.16 7.83 13.10
N MET A 134 8.01 8.10 11.80
CA MET A 134 8.81 7.48 10.74
C MET A 134 10.29 7.86 10.88
N ARG A 135 10.60 9.13 11.19
CA ARG A 135 11.98 9.61 11.36
C ARG A 135 12.71 9.00 12.56
N ARG A 136 11.97 8.71 13.64
CA ARG A 136 12.53 8.14 14.88
C ARG A 136 12.71 6.63 14.84
N ALA A 137 12.03 5.92 13.94
CA ALA A 137 12.02 4.47 13.92
C ALA A 137 13.12 3.89 13.01
N ASP A 138 13.87 2.90 13.47
CA ASP A 138 14.86 2.20 12.62
C ASP A 138 14.22 1.52 11.41
N PHE A 139 12.95 1.12 11.53
CA PHE A 139 12.15 0.55 10.45
C PHE A 139 10.72 1.07 10.54
N PHE A 140 10.18 1.60 9.43
CA PHE A 140 8.82 2.12 9.38
C PHE A 140 8.21 2.04 7.99
N TRP A 141 7.29 1.09 7.81
CA TRP A 141 6.47 1.04 6.60
C TRP A 141 5.00 1.20 6.95
N LEU A 142 4.29 2.10 6.28
CA LEU A 142 2.87 2.36 6.50
C LEU A 142 2.05 2.02 5.25
N VAL A 143 1.06 1.16 5.42
CA VAL A 143 0.05 0.86 4.39
C VAL A 143 -1.10 1.87 4.49
N VAL A 144 -1.44 2.44 3.34
CA VAL A 144 -2.52 3.40 3.17
C VAL A 144 -3.41 2.97 2.01
N ALA A 145 -4.71 2.84 2.28
CA ALA A 145 -5.74 2.73 1.26
C ALA A 145 -6.29 4.14 0.97
N PRO A 146 -5.94 4.76 -0.16
CA PRO A 146 -6.16 6.19 -0.41
C PRO A 146 -7.64 6.52 -0.65
N GLU A 147 -8.46 5.52 -1.02
CA GLU A 147 -9.92 5.61 -1.10
C GLU A 147 -10.54 5.94 0.27
N GLY A 148 -9.89 5.53 1.37
CA GLY A 148 -10.31 5.80 2.75
C GLY A 148 -11.56 5.04 3.22
N THR A 149 -12.22 4.33 2.30
CA THR A 149 -13.39 3.46 2.50
C THR A 149 -13.37 2.35 1.46
N ARG A 150 -14.19 1.31 1.67
CA ARG A 150 -14.42 0.21 0.71
C ARG A 150 -15.64 0.45 -0.18
N SER A 151 -16.35 1.56 0.05
CA SER A 151 -17.46 2.03 -0.78
C SER A 151 -16.92 2.97 -1.85
N TYR A 152 -17.60 3.03 -3.00
CA TYR A 152 -17.24 3.94 -4.06
C TYR A 152 -17.11 5.40 -3.58
N THR A 153 -16.06 6.08 -4.06
CA THR A 153 -15.87 7.53 -3.95
C THR A 153 -15.46 8.08 -5.31
N ASN A 154 -15.63 9.38 -5.53
CA ASN A 154 -15.27 10.06 -6.79
C ASN A 154 -13.76 10.31 -6.96
N GLY A 155 -12.92 9.76 -6.08
CA GLY A 155 -11.46 9.91 -6.08
C GLY A 155 -10.82 9.52 -4.75
N TRP A 156 -9.50 9.68 -4.68
CA TRP A 156 -8.62 9.34 -3.56
C TRP A 156 -8.38 10.52 -2.64
N ARG A 157 -8.37 10.29 -1.33
CA ARG A 157 -7.99 11.31 -0.34
C ARG A 157 -6.50 11.65 -0.51
N THR A 158 -6.14 12.93 -0.56
CA THR A 158 -4.76 13.37 -0.85
C THR A 158 -3.81 13.31 0.36
N GLY A 159 -4.28 12.93 1.55
CA GLY A 159 -3.44 12.86 2.75
C GLY A 159 -2.23 11.94 2.62
N PHE A 160 -2.36 10.81 1.90
CA PHE A 160 -1.21 9.94 1.62
C PHE A 160 -0.17 10.62 0.73
N TYR A 161 -0.62 11.43 -0.24
CA TYR A 161 0.27 12.13 -1.17
C TYR A 161 1.09 13.21 -0.46
N HIS A 162 0.44 13.99 0.40
CA HIS A 162 1.14 14.96 1.25
C HIS A 162 2.14 14.29 2.18
N LEU A 163 1.77 13.14 2.78
CA LEU A 163 2.69 12.35 3.58
C LEU A 163 3.88 11.82 2.75
N TRP A 164 3.62 11.25 1.58
CA TRP A 164 4.64 10.71 0.68
C TRP A 164 5.65 11.79 0.27
N ARG A 165 5.15 12.95 -0.18
CA ARG A 165 5.96 14.09 -0.56
C ARG A 165 6.80 14.64 0.61
N ALA A 166 6.18 14.81 1.78
CA ALA A 166 6.86 15.43 2.93
C ALA A 166 7.81 14.47 3.66
N ALA A 167 7.55 13.16 3.61
CA ALA A 167 8.43 12.14 4.17
C ALA A 167 9.64 11.85 3.27
N ASP A 168 9.56 12.19 1.98
CA ASP A 168 10.57 11.87 0.96
C ASP A 168 11.06 10.41 1.07
N CYS A 169 10.10 9.49 0.99
CA CYS A 169 10.35 8.06 1.09
C CYS A 169 9.79 7.31 -0.13
N PRO A 170 10.25 6.08 -0.39
CA PRO A 170 9.69 5.25 -1.45
C PRO A 170 8.20 4.94 -1.19
N LEU A 171 7.40 5.02 -2.26
CA LEU A 171 6.02 4.52 -2.27
C LEU A 171 5.98 3.19 -3.02
N GLY A 172 5.72 2.10 -2.30
CA GLY A 172 5.45 0.80 -2.88
C GLY A 172 4.03 0.72 -3.42
N LEU A 173 3.91 0.34 -4.69
CA LEU A 173 2.63 0.23 -5.40
C LEU A 173 2.01 -1.15 -5.15
N ALA A 174 1.28 -1.28 -4.05
CA ALA A 174 0.68 -2.52 -3.61
C ALA A 174 -0.70 -2.75 -4.25
N TYR A 175 -1.05 -4.00 -4.50
CA TYR A 175 -2.35 -4.40 -5.07
C TYR A 175 -2.85 -5.71 -4.49
N ILE A 176 -4.18 -5.89 -4.55
CA ILE A 176 -4.86 -7.17 -4.35
C ILE A 176 -5.78 -7.36 -5.56
N ASP A 177 -5.29 -8.13 -6.52
CA ASP A 177 -5.95 -8.36 -7.80
C ASP A 177 -6.73 -9.68 -7.75
N TYR A 178 -8.03 -9.57 -7.56
CA TYR A 178 -8.94 -10.71 -7.41
C TYR A 178 -9.21 -11.42 -8.73
N ALA A 179 -9.17 -10.70 -9.86
CA ALA A 179 -9.35 -11.30 -11.18
C ALA A 179 -8.20 -12.27 -11.52
N HIS A 180 -6.96 -11.87 -11.21
CA HIS A 180 -5.76 -12.66 -11.48
C HIS A 180 -5.26 -13.50 -10.30
N LYS A 181 -5.91 -13.39 -9.13
CA LYS A 181 -5.47 -13.93 -7.83
C LYS A 181 -4.01 -13.62 -7.53
N GLN A 182 -3.65 -12.34 -7.60
CA GLN A 182 -2.31 -11.84 -7.28
C GLN A 182 -2.37 -10.82 -6.16
N ILE A 183 -1.47 -10.93 -5.19
CA ILE A 183 -1.28 -9.94 -4.13
C ILE A 183 0.19 -9.60 -4.03
N GLY A 184 0.55 -8.32 -3.99
CA GLY A 184 1.97 -7.99 -3.94
C GLY A 184 2.28 -6.53 -4.14
N VAL A 185 3.58 -6.29 -4.32
CA VAL A 185 4.18 -5.00 -4.66
C VAL A 185 5.11 -5.25 -5.83
N GLN A 186 4.97 -4.51 -6.93
CA GLN A 186 5.87 -4.64 -8.09
C GLN A 186 6.90 -3.52 -8.15
N HIS A 187 6.49 -2.28 -7.89
CA HIS A 187 7.35 -1.11 -8.03
C HIS A 187 7.39 -0.26 -6.77
N TYR A 188 8.50 0.42 -6.60
CA TYR A 188 8.67 1.51 -5.65
C TYR A 188 8.95 2.79 -6.43
N VAL A 189 8.33 3.90 -6.06
CA VAL A 189 8.45 5.17 -6.80
C VAL A 189 8.72 6.35 -5.88
N ARG A 190 9.30 7.42 -6.44
CA ARG A 190 9.45 8.75 -5.79
C ARG A 190 8.34 9.71 -6.22
N CYS A 191 7.99 10.60 -5.30
CA CYS A 191 7.02 11.65 -5.57
C CYS A 191 7.71 12.72 -6.43
N SER A 192 7.16 13.03 -7.60
CA SER A 192 7.71 14.10 -8.43
C SER A 192 7.43 15.48 -7.84
N GLY A 193 6.38 15.58 -7.02
CA GLY A 193 5.86 16.83 -6.49
C GLY A 193 4.74 17.42 -7.36
N ASP A 194 4.59 16.98 -8.60
CA ASP A 194 3.46 17.29 -9.48
C ASP A 194 2.33 16.26 -9.26
N MET A 195 1.31 16.68 -8.53
CA MET A 195 0.20 15.80 -8.15
C MET A 195 -0.58 15.32 -9.36
N GLU A 196 -0.76 16.14 -10.39
CA GLU A 196 -1.53 15.74 -11.56
C GLU A 196 -0.78 14.68 -12.36
N ALA A 197 0.52 14.89 -12.59
CA ALA A 197 1.38 13.91 -13.26
C ALA A 197 1.49 12.60 -12.47
N ASP A 198 1.72 12.68 -11.16
CA ASP A 198 1.84 11.52 -10.29
C ASP A 198 0.54 10.69 -10.26
N PHE A 199 -0.63 11.34 -10.14
CA PHE A 199 -1.91 10.64 -10.19
C PHE A 199 -2.19 10.02 -11.56
N ALA A 200 -1.84 10.69 -12.65
CA ALA A 200 -1.97 10.14 -14.00
C ALA A 200 -1.09 8.90 -14.20
N ALA A 201 0.13 8.90 -13.68
CA ALA A 201 1.02 7.75 -13.72
C ALA A 201 0.53 6.60 -12.83
N LEU A 202 0.05 6.89 -11.62
CA LEU A 202 -0.58 5.91 -10.74
C LEU A 202 -1.82 5.29 -11.39
N ALA A 203 -2.65 6.09 -12.06
CA ALA A 203 -3.85 5.61 -12.76
C ALA A 203 -3.48 4.60 -13.86
N ARG A 204 -2.44 4.90 -14.66
CA ARG A 204 -1.92 3.99 -15.68
C ARG A 204 -1.36 2.70 -15.07
N TYR A 205 -0.61 2.79 -13.97
CA TYR A 205 -0.06 1.61 -13.30
C TYR A 205 -1.15 0.66 -12.78
N TYR A 206 -2.22 1.20 -12.21
CA TYR A 206 -3.31 0.42 -11.64
C TYR A 206 -4.37 -0.02 -12.66
N GLU A 207 -4.23 0.36 -13.93
CA GLU A 207 -5.12 -0.06 -15.00
C GLU A 207 -5.18 -1.59 -15.10
N GLY A 208 -6.40 -2.13 -15.21
CA GLY A 208 -6.64 -3.59 -15.25
C GLY A 208 -6.60 -4.31 -13.90
N ARG A 209 -6.17 -3.66 -12.82
CA ARG A 209 -6.24 -4.25 -11.46
C ARG A 209 -7.68 -4.27 -10.97
N THR A 210 -8.12 -5.45 -10.52
CA THR A 210 -9.53 -5.68 -10.18
C THR A 210 -9.68 -6.02 -8.70
N GLY A 211 -10.42 -5.18 -7.96
CA GLY A 211 -10.77 -5.44 -6.55
C GLY A 211 -11.83 -6.52 -6.42
N HIS A 212 -12.09 -6.98 -5.18
CA HIS A 212 -13.15 -7.98 -4.91
C HIS A 212 -14.55 -7.50 -5.32
N HIS A 213 -14.80 -6.20 -5.22
CA HIS A 213 -16.02 -5.53 -5.70
C HIS A 213 -15.61 -4.44 -6.71
N PRO A 214 -15.42 -4.78 -7.99
CA PRO A 214 -14.85 -3.88 -8.99
C PRO A 214 -15.61 -2.55 -9.11
N GLU A 215 -16.94 -2.60 -8.96
CA GLU A 215 -17.83 -1.44 -9.02
C GLU A 215 -17.62 -0.42 -7.90
N LYS A 216 -16.88 -0.79 -6.84
CA LYS A 216 -16.59 0.08 -5.70
C LYS A 216 -15.22 0.75 -5.79
N ALA A 217 -14.40 0.40 -6.78
CA ALA A 217 -13.09 1.01 -6.97
C ALA A 217 -13.26 2.49 -7.36
N ALA A 218 -12.71 3.39 -6.55
CA ALA A 218 -12.69 4.81 -6.88
C ALA A 218 -11.71 5.08 -8.04
N PRO A 219 -12.00 6.04 -8.93
CA PRO A 219 -11.03 6.44 -9.95
C PRO A 219 -9.74 6.98 -9.30
N VAL A 220 -8.59 6.66 -9.88
CA VAL A 220 -7.27 7.10 -9.41
C VAL A 220 -7.03 8.56 -9.79
N ARG A 221 -7.63 9.45 -9.00
CA ARG A 221 -7.51 10.91 -9.11
C ARG A 221 -7.78 11.55 -7.74
N PRO A 222 -7.37 12.80 -7.49
CA PRO A 222 -7.70 13.49 -6.25
C PRO A 222 -9.21 13.53 -5.99
N TYR A 223 -9.60 13.30 -4.73
CA TYR A 223 -11.00 13.36 -4.30
C TYR A 223 -11.52 14.81 -4.35
N GLU A 224 -12.63 15.01 -5.03
CA GLU A 224 -13.32 16.29 -5.09
C GLU A 224 -14.40 16.36 -4.01
N ARG A 225 -14.29 17.33 -3.09
CA ARG A 225 -15.38 17.63 -2.15
C ARG A 225 -16.51 18.33 -2.89
N THR A 226 -17.64 17.66 -3.06
CA THR A 226 -18.88 18.31 -3.45
C THR A 226 -19.26 19.30 -2.35
N ARG A 227 -19.25 20.61 -2.62
CA ARG A 227 -19.84 21.60 -1.73
C ARG A 227 -21.36 21.38 -1.73
N SER A 228 -21.96 21.10 -0.58
CA SER A 228 -23.42 21.12 -0.44
C SER A 228 -23.93 22.53 -0.75
N ARG A 229 -24.87 22.66 -1.69
CA ARG A 229 -25.49 23.93 -2.12
C ARG A 229 -26.47 24.53 -1.09
N ASP A 230 -26.34 24.22 0.20
CA ASP A 230 -27.33 24.60 1.22
C ASP A 230 -26.82 25.69 2.19
N ALA A 231 -25.78 26.45 1.83
CA ALA A 231 -25.24 27.54 2.65
C ALA A 231 -25.27 28.90 1.93
N GLU A 232 -26.16 29.07 0.96
CA GLU A 232 -26.34 30.33 0.24
C GLU A 232 -27.84 30.62 0.09
N GLN A 233 -28.47 30.95 1.23
CA GLN A 233 -29.61 31.86 1.24
C GLN A 233 -29.27 32.99 2.21
N PRO A 234 -29.22 34.25 1.75
CA PRO A 234 -28.96 35.42 2.59
C PRO A 234 -30.10 35.69 3.58
#